data_AF-A0A158JDE0-F1
#
_entry.id   AF-A0A158JDE0-F1
#
_cell.length_a   1.000
_cell.length_b   1.000
_cell.length_c   1.000
_cell.angle_alpha   90.00
_cell.angle_beta   90.00
_cell.angle_gamma   90.00
#
_symmetry.space_group_name_H-M   'P 1'
#
loop_
_entity.id
_entity.type
_entity.pdbx_description
1 polymer ?
#
loop_
_entity_poly.entity_id
_entity_poly.type
_entity_poly.pdbx_seq_one_letter_code
_entity_poly.pdbx_strand_id
1 'polypeptide(L)'
;MPRKIVTDQLRSYPAAKAEIAELVNVKHVFVKASARLNNRAENSHQPTRERERRMRGFRDPKRTQVFLSSFGPIKQHFALRRHLLRASLYRKQLGESFAAWHRFTDLTQDPSAF
;
A
#
# COMPACT_ATOMS: atom_id res chain seq x y z
N MET A 1 -5.99 11.07 14.41
CA MET A 1 -6.34 9.69 14.82
C MET A 1 -7.69 9.29 14.26
N PRO A 2 -7.88 8.04 13.81
CA PRO A 2 -9.17 7.56 13.30
C PRO A 2 -10.22 7.55 14.40
N ARG A 3 -11.48 7.88 14.07
CA ARG A 3 -12.59 7.80 15.04
C ARG A 3 -13.05 6.37 15.33
N LYS A 4 -12.82 5.47 14.38
CA LYS A 4 -13.25 4.07 14.44
C LYS A 4 -12.29 3.18 13.65
N ILE A 5 -12.03 1.99 14.17
CA ILE A 5 -11.30 0.91 13.51
C ILE A 5 -12.25 -0.25 13.28
N VAL A 6 -12.13 -0.84 12.09
CA VAL A 6 -12.98 -1.93 11.63
C VAL A 6 -12.08 -3.10 11.25
N THR A 7 -12.28 -4.26 11.88
CA THR A 7 -11.51 -5.49 11.61
C THR A 7 -12.44 -6.68 11.44
N ASP A 8 -11.89 -7.80 10.98
CA ASP A 8 -12.57 -9.10 11.08
C ASP A 8 -12.78 -9.50 12.55
N GLN A 9 -13.47 -10.61 12.77
CA GLN A 9 -13.92 -11.09 14.09
C GLN A 9 -12.86 -11.87 14.87
N LEU A 10 -11.60 -11.90 14.45
CA LEU A 10 -10.54 -12.58 15.19
C LEU A 10 -10.25 -11.89 16.52
N ARG A 11 -10.10 -12.70 17.59
CA ARG A 11 -9.83 -12.22 18.95
C ARG A 11 -8.45 -11.57 19.12
N SER A 12 -7.55 -11.76 18.16
CA SER A 12 -6.23 -11.12 18.15
C SER A 12 -6.29 -9.60 17.97
N TYR A 13 -7.26 -9.08 17.22
CA TYR A 13 -7.37 -7.63 16.98
C TYR A 13 -7.68 -6.78 18.21
N PRO A 14 -8.69 -7.10 19.06
CA PRO A 14 -8.93 -6.32 20.26
C PRO A 14 -7.74 -6.39 21.24
N ALA A 15 -7.04 -7.53 21.32
CA ALA A 15 -5.82 -7.67 22.11
C ALA A 15 -4.69 -6.75 21.60
N ALA A 16 -4.38 -6.82 20.29
CA ALA A 16 -3.38 -5.95 19.67
C ALA A 16 -3.73 -4.46 19.79
N LYS A 17 -5.02 -4.10 19.69
CA LYS A 17 -5.47 -2.72 19.90
C LYS A 17 -5.18 -2.23 21.33
N ALA A 18 -5.32 -3.10 22.34
CA ALA A 18 -5.12 -2.72 23.74
C ALA A 18 -3.66 -2.33 24.05
N GLU A 19 -2.71 -2.85 23.28
CA GLU A 19 -1.28 -2.55 23.40
C GLU A 19 -0.89 -1.18 22.79
N ILE A 20 -1.78 -0.57 21.99
CA ILE A 20 -1.51 0.67 21.27
C ILE A 20 -2.20 1.84 21.99
N ALA A 21 -1.41 2.64 22.72
CA ALA A 21 -1.91 3.75 23.55
C ALA A 21 -2.71 4.79 22.76
N GLU A 22 -2.33 5.07 21.51
CA GLU A 22 -3.02 6.04 20.65
C GLU A 22 -4.42 5.58 20.23
N LEU A 23 -4.72 4.29 20.37
CA LEU A 23 -6.00 3.68 20.00
C LEU A 23 -6.96 3.53 21.18
N VAL A 24 -6.59 3.92 22.40
CA VAL A 24 -7.42 3.78 23.60
C VAL A 24 -8.83 4.35 23.39
N ASN A 25 -8.93 5.58 22.87
CA ASN A 25 -10.20 6.27 22.62
C ASN A 25 -10.83 5.95 21.26
N VAL A 26 -10.25 5.03 20.49
CA VAL A 26 -10.75 4.68 19.16
C VAL A 26 -11.78 3.56 19.27
N LYS A 27 -12.99 3.79 18.74
CA LYS A 27 -14.03 2.76 18.74
C LYS A 27 -13.62 1.58 17.86
N HIS A 28 -13.54 0.39 18.42
CA HIS A 28 -13.34 -0.84 17.64
C HIS A 28 -14.67 -1.47 17.27
N VAL A 29 -14.83 -1.88 16.02
CA VAL A 29 -16.04 -2.53 15.53
C VAL A 29 -15.67 -3.73 14.68
N PHE A 30 -16.27 -4.87 15.00
CA PHE A 30 -16.18 -6.06 14.18
C PHE A 30 -17.08 -5.96 12.94
N VAL A 31 -16.57 -6.39 11.80
CA VAL A 31 -17.38 -6.56 10.59
C VAL A 31 -18.30 -7.77 10.77
N LYS A 32 -19.61 -7.59 10.54
CA LYS A 32 -20.49 -8.74 10.24
C LYS A 32 -20.12 -9.25 8.86
N ALA A 33 -19.89 -10.56 8.71
CA ALA A 33 -19.41 -11.17 7.46
C ALA A 33 -20.20 -10.74 6.20
N SER A 34 -21.50 -10.46 6.35
CA SER A 34 -22.38 -9.97 5.29
C SER A 34 -22.17 -8.51 4.86
N ALA A 35 -21.58 -7.66 5.72
CA ALA A 35 -21.52 -6.22 5.51
C ALA A 35 -20.33 -5.75 4.66
N ARG A 36 -19.37 -6.64 4.35
CA ARG A 36 -18.20 -6.38 3.48
C ARG A 36 -17.40 -5.10 3.83
N LEU A 37 -17.46 -4.65 5.08
CA LEU A 37 -16.89 -3.37 5.51
C LEU A 37 -15.35 -3.36 5.52
N ASN A 38 -14.70 -4.53 5.53
CA ASN A 38 -13.26 -4.69 5.38
C ASN A 38 -12.80 -4.79 3.91
N ASN A 39 -13.72 -4.74 2.93
CA ASN A 39 -13.37 -4.84 1.50
C ASN A 39 -12.28 -3.87 1.09
N ARG A 40 -12.29 -2.65 1.63
CA ARG A 40 -11.26 -1.65 1.30
C ARG A 40 -9.88 -2.09 1.74
N ALA A 41 -9.76 -2.68 2.94
CA ALA A 41 -8.51 -3.24 3.43
C ALA A 41 -8.09 -4.45 2.58
N GLU A 42 -9.01 -5.39 2.33
CA GLU A 42 -8.73 -6.57 1.48
C GLU A 42 -8.29 -6.20 0.06
N ASN A 43 -9.00 -5.27 -0.58
CA ASN A 43 -8.65 -4.79 -1.92
C ASN A 43 -7.32 -4.05 -1.94
N SER A 44 -6.94 -3.39 -0.83
CA SER A 44 -5.63 -2.74 -0.73
C SER A 44 -4.46 -3.74 -0.74
N HIS A 45 -4.69 -4.97 -0.28
CA HIS A 45 -3.68 -6.04 -0.28
C HIS A 45 -3.52 -6.75 -1.63
N GLN A 46 -4.54 -6.70 -2.51
CA GLN A 46 -4.53 -7.41 -3.80
C GLN A 46 -3.25 -7.19 -4.62
N PRO A 47 -2.75 -5.95 -4.79
CA PRO A 47 -1.59 -5.70 -5.64
C PRO A 47 -0.28 -6.24 -5.05
N THR A 48 -0.17 -6.23 -3.71
CA THR A 48 0.95 -6.84 -3.01
C THR A 48 0.91 -8.35 -3.13
N ARG A 49 -0.27 -8.98 -2.94
CA ARG A 49 -0.48 -10.42 -3.16
C ARG A 49 -0.22 -10.85 -4.59
N GLU A 50 -0.61 -10.04 -5.58
CA GLU A 50 -0.33 -10.31 -6.99
C GLU A 50 1.18 -10.32 -7.27
N ARG A 51 1.93 -9.37 -6.69
CA ARG A 51 3.39 -9.34 -6.78
C ARG A 51 4.04 -10.53 -6.09
N GLU A 52 3.62 -10.84 -4.88
CA GLU A 52 4.08 -12.03 -4.14
C GLU A 52 3.91 -13.30 -4.98
N ARG A 53 2.72 -13.52 -5.56
CA ARG A 53 2.44 -14.67 -6.43
C ARG A 53 3.34 -14.70 -7.67
N ARG A 54 3.51 -13.56 -8.36
CA ARG A 54 4.42 -13.45 -9.52
C ARG A 54 5.87 -13.74 -9.14
N MET A 55 6.28 -13.38 -7.94
CA MET A 55 7.62 -13.63 -7.41
C MET A 55 7.80 -15.03 -6.81
N ARG A 56 6.78 -15.90 -6.92
CA ARG A 56 6.76 -17.26 -6.33
C ARG A 56 6.97 -17.26 -4.81
N GLY A 57 6.33 -16.31 -4.15
CA GLY A 57 6.34 -16.12 -2.71
C GLY A 57 7.47 -15.22 -2.22
N PHE A 58 7.25 -14.66 -1.04
CA PHE A 58 8.22 -13.87 -0.30
C PHE A 58 9.07 -14.78 0.59
N ARG A 59 10.11 -15.37 -0.02
CA ARG A 59 10.93 -16.44 0.61
C ARG A 59 11.96 -15.94 1.62
N ASP A 60 12.45 -14.71 1.43
CA ASP A 60 13.44 -14.07 2.29
C ASP A 60 12.78 -12.88 3.01
N PRO A 61 12.65 -12.92 4.35
CA PRO A 61 12.03 -11.85 5.12
C PRO A 61 12.71 -10.49 4.93
N LYS A 62 14.05 -10.43 4.85
CA LYS A 62 14.79 -9.18 4.71
C LYS A 62 14.53 -8.53 3.36
N ARG A 63 14.61 -9.32 2.29
CA ARG A 63 14.28 -8.84 0.92
C ARG A 63 12.81 -8.42 0.80
N THR A 64 11.93 -9.16 1.47
CA THR A 64 10.50 -8.85 1.49
C THR A 64 10.24 -7.53 2.18
N GLN A 65 10.88 -7.26 3.31
CA GLN A 65 10.74 -5.99 4.01
C GLN A 65 11.19 -4.81 3.14
N VAL A 66 12.34 -4.93 2.45
CA VAL A 66 12.85 -3.90 1.53
C VAL A 66 11.91 -3.70 0.34
N PHE A 67 11.34 -4.78 -0.18
CA PHE A 67 10.34 -4.69 -1.25
C PHE A 67 9.08 -3.98 -0.76
N LEU A 68 8.50 -4.41 0.37
CA LEU A 68 7.25 -3.87 0.90
C LEU A 68 7.36 -2.40 1.31
N SER A 69 8.50 -1.96 1.84
CA SER A 69 8.73 -0.56 2.21
C SER A 69 8.70 0.37 0.99
N SER A 70 9.21 -0.09 -0.15
CA SER A 70 9.32 0.71 -1.38
C SER A 70 8.10 0.55 -2.29
N PHE A 71 7.46 -0.63 -2.30
CA PHE A 71 6.44 -0.98 -3.29
C PHE A 71 5.20 -0.09 -3.23
N GLY A 72 4.71 0.25 -2.03
CA GLY A 72 3.53 1.10 -1.85
C GLY A 72 3.67 2.47 -2.51
N PRO A 73 4.70 3.26 -2.14
CA PRO A 73 5.00 4.55 -2.76
C PRO A 73 5.21 4.47 -4.28
N ILE A 74 6.01 3.50 -4.74
CA ILE A 74 6.28 3.31 -6.18
C ILE A 74 4.98 3.06 -6.93
N LYS A 75 4.16 2.14 -6.45
CA LYS A 75 2.88 1.83 -7.08
C LYS A 75 1.97 3.06 -7.11
N GLN A 76 1.91 3.84 -6.03
CA GLN A 76 1.08 5.04 -5.95
C GLN A 76 1.53 6.11 -6.96
N HIS A 77 2.84 6.28 -7.17
CA HIS A 77 3.40 7.21 -8.16
C HIS A 77 2.92 6.93 -9.59
N PHE A 78 2.74 5.65 -9.93
CA PHE A 78 2.23 5.21 -11.24
C PHE A 78 0.71 4.98 -11.28
N ALA A 79 0.00 5.10 -10.15
CA ALA A 79 -1.44 4.86 -10.05
C ALA A 79 -2.29 6.02 -10.59
N LEU A 80 -2.03 6.43 -11.83
CA LEU A 80 -2.81 7.45 -12.53
C LEU A 80 -4.26 6.98 -12.73
N ARG A 81 -5.23 7.86 -12.49
CA ARG A 81 -6.66 7.55 -12.60
C ARG A 81 -7.09 7.49 -14.08
N ARG A 82 -6.66 6.44 -14.80
CA ARG A 82 -6.88 6.24 -16.25
C ARG A 82 -8.33 6.48 -16.68
N HIS A 83 -9.30 6.09 -15.85
CA HIS A 83 -10.73 6.22 -16.11
C HIS A 83 -11.24 7.67 -16.08
N LEU A 84 -10.47 8.61 -15.50
CA LEU A 84 -10.81 10.04 -15.48
C LEU A 84 -10.10 10.84 -16.58
N LEU A 85 -9.22 10.20 -17.37
CA LEU A 85 -8.30 10.89 -18.28
C LEU A 85 -8.56 10.49 -19.74
N ARG A 86 -8.47 11.47 -20.63
CA ARG A 86 -8.32 11.20 -22.07
C ARG A 86 -7.00 10.47 -22.31
N ALA A 87 -6.94 9.65 -23.36
CA ALA A 87 -5.77 8.83 -23.65
C ALA A 87 -4.48 9.66 -23.87
N SER A 88 -4.58 10.81 -24.54
CA SER A 88 -3.45 11.72 -24.74
C SER A 88 -2.90 12.28 -23.42
N LEU A 89 -3.78 12.76 -22.54
CA LEU A 89 -3.40 13.29 -21.24
C LEU A 89 -2.81 12.20 -20.33
N TYR A 90 -3.39 11.00 -20.33
CA TYR A 90 -2.85 9.86 -19.60
C TYR A 90 -1.42 9.53 -20.04
N ARG A 91 -1.15 9.46 -21.35
CA ARG A 91 0.20 9.19 -21.87
C ARG A 91 1.19 10.29 -21.48
N LYS A 92 0.77 11.56 -21.54
CA LYS A 92 1.59 12.70 -21.12
C LYS A 92 1.98 12.57 -19.63
N GLN A 93 1.01 12.38 -18.75
CA GLN A 93 1.25 12.22 -17.31
C GLN A 93 2.10 11.00 -17.00
N LEU A 94 1.86 9.88 -17.69
CA LEU A 94 2.67 8.68 -17.52
C LEU A 94 4.12 8.93 -17.93
N GLY A 95 4.35 9.65 -19.03
CA GLY A 95 5.69 10.07 -19.46
C GLY A 95 6.38 10.96 -18.43
N GLU A 96 5.65 11.92 -17.83
CA GLU A 96 6.16 12.77 -16.75
C GLU A 96 6.53 11.94 -15.50
N SER A 97 5.68 10.98 -15.11
CA SER A 97 5.97 10.06 -14.01
C SER A 97 7.23 9.22 -14.27
N PHE A 98 7.42 8.73 -15.49
CA PHE A 98 8.63 7.99 -15.88
C PHE A 98 9.88 8.89 -15.86
N ALA A 99 9.80 10.11 -16.40
CA ALA A 99 10.91 11.05 -16.38
C ALA A 99 11.31 11.42 -14.93
N ALA A 100 10.34 11.61 -14.04
CA ALA A 100 10.59 11.83 -12.62
C ALA A 100 11.23 10.61 -11.95
N TRP A 101 10.75 9.40 -12.29
CA TRP A 101 11.32 8.15 -11.79
C TRP A 101 12.77 7.96 -12.21
N HIS A 102 13.09 8.19 -13.49
CA HIS A 102 14.45 8.12 -14.00
C HIS A 102 15.38 9.08 -13.26
N ARG A 103 15.00 10.36 -13.11
CA ARG A 103 15.81 11.30 -12.33
C ARG A 103 16.07 10.81 -10.91
N PHE A 104 15.04 10.27 -10.24
CA PHE A 104 15.20 9.74 -8.89
C PHE A 104 16.17 8.55 -8.84
N THR A 105 16.07 7.62 -9.79
CA THR A 105 16.94 6.43 -9.81
C THR A 105 18.35 6.72 -10.29
N ASP A 106 18.52 7.66 -11.23
CA ASP A 106 19.82 8.05 -11.76
C ASP A 106 20.62 8.83 -10.70
N LEU A 107 19.95 9.69 -9.92
CA LEU A 107 20.54 10.35 -8.74
C LEU A 107 21.01 9.36 -7.66
N THR A 108 20.40 8.17 -7.58
CA THR A 108 20.82 7.13 -6.63
C THR A 108 21.97 6.25 -7.12
N GLN A 109 22.33 6.33 -8.40
CA GLN A 109 23.51 5.62 -8.96
C GLN A 109 24.81 6.42 -8.86
N ASP A 110 24.73 7.72 -8.55
CA ASP A 110 25.88 8.58 -8.33
C ASP A 110 26.04 8.89 -6.82
N PRO A 111 26.74 8.04 -6.04
CA PRO A 111 26.89 8.24 -4.60
C PRO A 111 27.73 9.47 -4.22
N SER A 112 28.22 10.25 -5.19
CA SER A 112 28.99 11.48 -4.97
C SER A 112 28.14 12.73 -4.74
N ALA A 113 26.80 12.61 -4.72
CA ALA A 113 25.88 13.74 -4.53
C ALA A 113 25.33 13.90 -3.09
N PHE A 114 25.93 13.23 -2.09
CA PHE A 114 25.70 13.49 -0.66
C PHE A 114 27.02 13.79 0.06
#